data_AF-A0A928X171-F1
#
_entry.id   AF-A0A928X171-F1
#
_cell.length_a   1.000
_cell.length_b   1.000
_cell.length_c   1.000
_cell.angle_alpha   90.00
_cell.angle_beta   90.00
_cell.angle_gamma   90.00
#
_symmetry.space_group_name_H-M   'P 1'
#
loop_
_entity.id
_entity.type
_entity.pdbx_description
1 polymer ?
#
loop_
_entity_poly.entity_id
_entity_poly.type
_entity_poly.pdbx_seq_one_letter_code
_entity_poly.pdbx_strand_id
1 'polypeptide(L)' 'MEKPSPKTIYENLNELEKVDVATSAHYRRLAQGVLADPTVNETLRQNIAERLQQANQLLAIKNVEGDESY' A
#
# COMPACT_ATOMS: atom_id res chain seq x y z
N MET A 1 12.63 -16.75 -3.56
CA MET A 1 11.68 -16.22 -2.57
C MET A 1 10.30 -16.26 -3.20
N GLU A 2 9.34 -16.93 -2.57
CA GLU A 2 7.95 -16.90 -3.02
C GLU A 2 7.38 -15.49 -2.92
N LYS A 3 6.56 -15.09 -3.91
CA LYS A 3 5.81 -13.84 -3.83
C LYS A 3 4.73 -14.03 -2.73
N PRO A 4 4.60 -13.08 -1.78
CA PRO A 4 3.56 -13.16 -0.76
C PRO A 4 2.17 -13.20 -1.41
N SER A 5 1.24 -13.93 -0.78
CA SER A 5 -0.12 -14.04 -1.29
C SER A 5 -0.79 -12.65 -1.37
N PRO A 6 -1.72 -12.44 -2.31
CA PRO A 6 -2.50 -11.20 -2.36
C PRO A 6 -3.20 -10.85 -1.04
N LYS A 7 -3.63 -11.85 -0.26
CA LYS A 7 -4.18 -11.65 1.10
C LYS A 7 -3.15 -11.08 2.06
N THR A 8 -1.94 -11.65 2.09
CA THR A 8 -0.82 -11.15 2.89
C THR A 8 -0.45 -9.72 2.49
N ILE A 9 -0.51 -9.40 1.19
CA ILE A 9 -0.25 -8.05 0.69
C ILE A 9 -1.32 -7.07 1.19
N TYR A 10 -2.59 -7.47 1.21
CA TYR A 10 -3.66 -6.66 1.81
C TYR A 10 -3.44 -6.42 3.31
N GLU A 11 -3.05 -7.46 4.06
CA GLU A 11 -2.72 -7.32 5.49
C GLU A 11 -1.53 -6.38 5.72
N ASN A 12 -0.48 -6.48 4.91
CA ASN A 12 0.66 -5.57 4.93
C ASN A 12 0.25 -4.11 4.70
N LEU A 13 -0.73 -3.86 3.80
CA LEU A 13 -1.25 -2.51 3.59
C LEU A 13 -1.93 -1.92 4.83
N ASN A 14 -2.46 -2.74 5.74
CA ASN A 14 -3.05 -2.25 7.00
C ASN A 14 -2.01 -1.78 8.02
N GLU A 15 -0.75 -2.17 7.85
CA GLU A 15 0.34 -1.84 8.77
C GLU A 15 1.18 -0.64 8.29
N LEU A 16 0.84 -0.02 7.15
CA LEU A 16 1.63 1.05 6.52
C LEU A 16 1.94 2.25 7.43
N GLU A 17 1.09 2.52 8.42
CA GLU A 17 1.24 3.65 9.35
C GLU A 17 2.03 3.28 10.60
N LYS A 18 2.31 1.99 10.82
CA LYS A 18 2.98 1.44 12.01
C LYS A 18 4.42 1.03 11.74
N VAL A 19 4.79 0.88 10.46
CA VAL A 19 6.12 0.49 10.01
C VAL A 19 6.93 1.69 9.52
N ASP A 20 8.23 1.52 9.35
CA ASP A 20 9.11 2.55 8.83
C ASP A 20 8.83 2.87 7.34
N VAL A 21 9.39 4.00 6.88
CA VAL A 21 9.19 4.51 5.51
C VAL A 21 9.64 3.49 4.45
N ALA A 22 10.77 2.79 4.65
CA ALA A 22 11.29 1.84 3.67
C ALA A 22 10.40 0.59 3.59
N THR A 23 9.97 0.05 4.74
CA THR A 23 9.03 -1.08 4.80
C THR A 23 7.69 -0.71 4.19
N SER A 24 7.16 0.49 4.48
CA SER A 24 5.91 0.95 3.90
C SER A 24 6.01 1.12 2.37
N ALA A 25 7.14 1.63 1.85
CA ALA A 25 7.38 1.72 0.41
C ALA A 25 7.47 0.34 -0.25
N HIS A 26 8.07 -0.64 0.44
CA HIS A 26 8.09 -2.02 -0.02
C HIS A 26 6.69 -2.62 -0.14
N TYR A 27 5.83 -2.44 0.87
CA TYR A 27 4.44 -2.90 0.83
C TYR A 27 3.63 -2.27 -0.29
N ARG A 28 3.80 -0.96 -0.56
CA ARG A 28 3.18 -0.29 -1.72
C ARG A 28 3.62 -0.91 -3.04
N ARG A 29 4.91 -1.24 -3.19
CA ARG A 29 5.43 -1.92 -4.40
C ARG A 29 4.83 -3.30 -4.59
N LEU A 30 4.69 -4.09 -3.52
CA LEU A 30 4.05 -5.41 -3.59
C LEU A 30 2.60 -5.30 -4.02
N ALA A 31 1.85 -4.34 -3.49
CA ALA A 31 0.47 -4.07 -3.88
C ALA A 31 0.34 -3.71 -5.36
N GLN A 32 1.21 -2.85 -5.90
CA GLN A 32 1.24 -2.54 -7.34
C GLN A 32 1.46 -3.79 -8.19
N GLY A 33 2.30 -4.73 -7.73
CA GLY A 33 2.48 -6.02 -8.40
C GLY A 33 1.20 -6.87 -8.48
N VAL A 34 0.37 -6.83 -7.44
CA VAL A 34 -0.94 -7.52 -7.42
C VAL A 34 -1.95 -6.84 -8.34
N LEU A 35 -1.97 -5.50 -8.39
CA LEU A 35 -2.85 -4.75 -9.28
C LEU A 35 -2.54 -4.99 -10.76
N ALA A 36 -1.27 -5.24 -11.09
CA ALA A 36 -0.82 -5.57 -12.43
C ALA A 36 -1.05 -7.04 -12.82
N ASP A 37 -1.48 -7.90 -11.88
CA ASP A 37 -1.65 -9.33 -12.12
C ASP A 37 -3.10 -9.66 -12.55
N PRO A 38 -3.34 -10.04 -13.83
CA PRO A 38 -4.67 -10.35 -14.31
C PRO A 38 -5.24 -11.64 -13.69
N THR A 39 -4.38 -12.52 -13.16
CA THR A 39 -4.78 -13.81 -12.56
C THR A 39 -5.35 -13.67 -11.15
N VAL A 40 -5.13 -12.52 -10.49
CA VAL A 40 -5.70 -12.23 -9.18
C VAL A 40 -7.18 -11.91 -9.33
N ASN A 41 -8.00 -12.42 -8.41
CA ASN A 41 -9.43 -12.15 -8.38
C ASN A 41 -9.72 -10.63 -8.35
N GLU A 42 -10.72 -10.20 -9.13
CA GLU A 42 -11.08 -8.80 -9.30
C GLU A 42 -11.46 -8.11 -7.98
N THR A 43 -12.30 -8.75 -7.16
CA THR A 43 -12.69 -8.23 -5.85
C THR A 43 -11.47 -7.98 -4.96
N LEU A 44 -10.49 -8.88 -5.01
CA LEU A 44 -9.27 -8.74 -4.22
C LEU A 44 -8.36 -7.62 -4.75
N ARG A 45 -8.23 -7.48 -6.07
CA ARG A 45 -7.53 -6.32 -6.66
C ARG A 45 -8.19 -5.00 -6.28
N GLN A 46 -9.51 -4.95 -6.31
CA GLN A 46 -10.27 -3.75 -5.95
C GLN A 46 -10.03 -3.34 -4.48
N ASN A 47 -10.12 -4.30 -3.55
CA ASN A 47 -9.85 -4.05 -2.14
C ASN A 47 -8.40 -3.55 -1.90
N ILE A 48 -7.43 -4.10 -2.62
CA ILE A 48 -6.03 -3.67 -2.57
C ILE A 48 -5.87 -2.25 -3.13
N ALA A 49 -6.52 -1.95 -4.25
CA ALA A 49 -6.48 -0.63 -4.88
C ALA A 49 -7.04 0.46 -3.94
N GLU A 50 -8.20 0.21 -3.34
CA GLU A 50 -8.85 1.13 -2.41
C GLU A 50 -7.98 1.40 -1.18
N ARG A 51 -7.46 0.34 -0.55
CA ARG A 51 -6.59 0.49 0.64
C ARG A 51 -5.29 1.23 0.30
N LEU A 52 -4.68 0.93 -0.86
CA LEU A 52 -3.47 1.60 -1.33
C LEU A 52 -3.73 3.08 -1.61
N GLN A 53 -4.86 3.41 -2.25
CA GLN A 53 -5.26 4.80 -2.51
C GLN A 53 -5.45 5.57 -1.20
N GLN A 54 -6.17 5.01 -0.23
CA GLN A 54 -6.35 5.63 1.08
C GLN A 54 -5.02 5.86 1.80
N ALA A 55 -4.11 4.89 1.76
CA ALA A 55 -2.79 5.03 2.36
C ALA A 55 -1.96 6.14 1.72
N ASN A 56 -2.04 6.29 0.40
CA ASN A 56 -1.34 7.34 -0.33
C ASN A 56 -1.91 8.72 -0.04
N GLN A 57 -3.23 8.85 0.12
CA GLN A 57 -3.88 10.08 0.56
C GLN A 57 -3.42 10.49 1.97
N LEU A 58 -3.40 9.54 2.93
CA LEU A 58 -2.91 9.80 4.28
C LEU A 58 -1.43 10.23 4.30
N LEU A 59 -0.59 9.60 3.47
CA LEU A 59 0.81 10.00 3.33
C LEU A 59 0.94 11.41 2.76
N ALA A 60 0.12 11.76 1.76
CA ALA A 60 0.13 13.10 1.17
C ALA A 60 -0.24 14.16 2.20
N ILE A 61 -1.27 13.92 3.02
CA ILE A 61 -1.67 14.83 4.11
C ILE A 61 -0.52 15.01 5.12
N LYS A 62 0.08 13.92 5.60
CA LYS A 62 1.21 13.97 6.55
C LYS A 62 2.41 14.74 6.01
N ASN A 63 2.70 14.62 4.72
CA ASN A 63 3.80 15.36 4.09
C ASN A 63 3.49 16.86 3.96
N VAL A 64 2.23 17.24 3.71
CA VAL A 64 1.81 18.64 3.60
C VAL A 64 1.88 19.34 4.96
N GLU A 65 1.47 18.69 6.05
CA GLU A 65 1.57 19.25 7.41
C GLU A 65 3.03 19.35 7.91
N GLY A 66 3.95 18.56 7.36
CA GLY A 66 5.38 18.59 7.72
C GLY A 66 6.20 19.70 7.05
N ASP A 67 5.67 20.33 6.00
CA ASP A 67 6.35 21.38 5.21
C ASP A 67 5.93 22.81 5.64
N GLU A 68 5.11 22.96 6.69
CA GLU A 68 4.74 24.26 7.27
C GLU A 68 5.80 24.72 8.28
N SER A 69 6.99 25.06 7.79
CA SER A 69 7.99 25.80 8.56
C SER A 69 8.65 26.82 7.64
N TYR A 70 8.06 28.03 7.59
CA TYR A 70 8.62 29.22 6.92
C TYR A 70 9.59 29.98 7.83
#